data_AF-A0A415D1G7-F1
#
_entry.id   AF-A0A415D1G7-F1
#
_cell.length_a   1.000
_cell.length_b   1.000
_cell.length_c   1.000
_cell.angle_alpha   90.00
_cell.angle_beta   90.00
_cell.angle_gamma   90.00
#
_symmetry.space_group_name_H-M   'P 1'
#
loop_
_entity.id
_entity.type
_entity.pdbx_description
1 polymer ?
#
loop_
_entity_poly.entity_id
_entity_poly.type
_entity_poly.pdbx_seq_one_letter_code
_entity_poly.pdbx_strand_id
1 'polypeptide(L)'
;MGKMCPNCGNILSDQAKFCPKCGTKQETQTRQEGKFCLFCGATLEPGARFCSSCGRDLMAAKKGNGGAVHSNVSAADYVKSGFDKVAGTLNEKIGESGPVKVHLSDLVSEVFKKHTMEETEELFIAGTKKTTPKESEITATWPKPWLYSRVLLFLAVTSLILYFILIEFHNPNAYPGFIFMGAMTVPFALLIFFWEVNAPRNISIFSVVSMFFVGGVLSLVCTLILYNITGAGDLSYGGAMLVGFVEEAGKIVVVAYYMRKTNSKYILNGLLLGACVGAGFAVFESAGYAFQCLLSTGADSAMMDITLLRGVLAVGGHVVWTAIAGAALAAAKGEEMFNIQQLISGRFLFFFAISVILHGVWDCPLQFLGAYGKYIVLIVLAWVVTLTLISSGLKQITRLAQQKGNENQ
;
A
#
# COMPACT_ATOMS: atom_id res chain seq x y z
N MET A 1 -56.49 31.07 10.67
CA MET A 1 -57.84 30.45 10.57
C MET A 1 -58.51 30.70 11.90
N GLY A 2 -59.55 31.53 11.96
CA GLY A 2 -60.12 32.01 13.22
C GLY A 2 -60.69 30.88 14.09
N LYS A 3 -60.44 30.92 15.40
CA LYS A 3 -61.00 29.99 16.39
C LYS A 3 -62.53 30.18 16.52
N MET A 4 -63.30 29.09 16.62
CA MET A 4 -64.76 29.17 16.85
C MET A 4 -65.08 29.29 18.34
N CYS A 5 -66.07 30.13 18.68
CA CYS A 5 -66.55 30.25 20.05
C CYS A 5 -67.26 28.96 20.47
N PRO A 6 -66.84 28.29 21.56
CA PRO A 6 -67.40 27.00 21.96
C PRO A 6 -68.85 27.08 22.45
N ASN A 7 -69.37 28.27 22.77
CA ASN A 7 -70.73 28.44 23.29
C ASN A 7 -71.78 28.73 22.19
N CYS A 8 -71.45 29.56 21.20
CA CYS A 8 -72.42 29.98 20.17
C CYS A 8 -71.98 29.72 18.72
N GLY A 9 -70.81 29.11 18.52
CA GLY A 9 -70.30 28.75 17.19
C GLY A 9 -69.79 29.90 16.32
N ASN A 10 -69.79 31.15 16.82
CA ASN A 10 -69.32 32.29 16.03
C ASN A 10 -67.79 32.24 15.81
N ILE A 11 -67.32 32.56 14.60
CA ILE A 11 -65.88 32.57 14.27
C ILE A 11 -65.22 33.82 14.86
N LEU A 12 -64.14 33.64 15.60
CA LEU A 12 -63.40 34.69 16.30
C LEU A 12 -62.01 34.87 15.69
N SER A 13 -61.44 36.07 15.84
CA SER A 13 -60.01 36.27 15.60
C SER A 13 -59.18 35.54 16.66
N ASP A 14 -57.98 35.08 16.28
CA ASP A 14 -57.14 34.22 17.13
C ASP A 14 -56.79 34.89 18.49
N GLN A 15 -56.80 36.22 18.53
CA GLN A 15 -56.50 37.03 19.72
C GLN A 15 -57.74 37.56 20.47
N ALA A 16 -58.97 37.21 20.06
CA ALA A 16 -60.18 37.67 20.74
C ALA A 16 -60.24 37.11 22.18
N LYS A 17 -60.34 38.01 23.16
CA LYS A 17 -60.47 37.69 24.60
C LYS A 17 -61.92 37.41 25.03
N PHE A 18 -62.90 37.90 24.26
CA PHE A 18 -64.33 37.69 24.50
C PHE A 18 -65.07 37.53 23.16
N CYS A 19 -66.14 36.73 23.14
CA CYS A 19 -66.97 36.57 21.95
C CYS A 19 -67.90 37.80 21.78
N PRO A 20 -67.89 38.50 20.63
CA PRO A 20 -68.71 39.70 20.43
C PRO A 20 -70.21 39.40 20.31
N LYS A 21 -70.60 38.14 20.09
CA LYS A 21 -72.00 37.75 19.90
C LYS A 21 -72.69 37.24 21.17
N CYS A 22 -71.96 36.58 22.08
CA CYS A 22 -72.54 36.00 23.30
C CYS A 22 -71.82 36.39 24.59
N GLY A 23 -70.77 37.21 24.52
CA GLY A 23 -70.03 37.71 25.69
C GLY A 23 -69.11 36.71 26.39
N THR A 24 -69.05 35.44 25.94
CA THR A 24 -68.26 34.40 26.60
C THR A 24 -66.74 34.67 26.50
N LYS A 25 -66.07 34.74 27.66
CA LYS A 25 -64.61 34.94 27.80
C LYS A 25 -63.85 33.74 27.24
N GLN A 26 -62.77 34.00 26.50
CA GLN A 26 -61.93 32.97 25.90
C GLN A 26 -60.60 32.89 26.68
N GLU A 27 -60.25 31.71 27.18
CA GLU A 27 -58.99 31.49 27.90
C GLU A 27 -57.80 31.48 26.93
N THR A 28 -56.71 32.12 27.32
CA THR A 28 -55.49 32.23 26.50
C THR A 28 -54.48 31.23 27.06
N GLN A 29 -54.30 30.08 26.41
CA GLN A 29 -53.32 29.09 26.84
C GLN A 29 -51.95 29.38 26.20
N THR A 30 -51.00 29.82 27.03
CA THR A 30 -49.56 29.80 26.73
C THR A 30 -49.03 28.36 26.85
N ARG A 31 -48.62 27.76 25.72
CA ARG A 31 -47.88 26.47 25.69
C ARG A 31 -46.44 26.69 26.18
N GLN A 32 -46.02 26.01 27.24
CA GLN A 32 -44.60 25.78 27.54
C GLN A 32 -44.17 24.46 26.85
N GLU A 33 -43.21 24.54 25.94
CA GLU A 33 -42.66 23.39 25.21
C GLU A 33 -41.55 22.69 26.02
N GLY A 34 -41.85 21.55 26.64
CA GLY A 34 -40.83 20.63 27.14
C GLY A 34 -40.15 19.92 25.96
N LYS A 35 -38.81 19.93 25.91
CA LYS A 35 -38.04 19.20 24.89
C LYS A 35 -37.83 17.75 25.35
N PHE A 36 -38.14 16.80 24.48
CA PHE A 36 -37.90 15.37 24.69
C PHE A 36 -36.76 14.89 23.80
N CYS A 37 -36.02 13.87 24.25
CA CYS A 37 -35.00 13.22 23.44
C CYS A 37 -35.65 12.47 22.27
N LEU A 38 -35.31 12.84 21.03
CA LEU A 38 -35.87 12.23 19.82
C LEU A 38 -35.48 10.76 19.62
N PHE A 39 -34.51 10.26 20.38
CA PHE A 39 -34.01 8.88 20.25
C PHE A 39 -34.58 7.91 21.29
N CYS A 40 -34.84 8.36 22.53
CA CYS A 40 -35.34 7.49 23.60
C CYS A 40 -36.59 8.00 24.31
N GLY A 41 -37.09 9.20 23.98
CA GLY A 41 -38.31 9.78 24.54
C GLY A 41 -38.16 10.42 25.92
N ALA A 42 -36.99 10.36 26.56
CA ALA A 42 -36.77 10.95 27.88
C ALA A 42 -36.84 12.49 27.85
N THR A 43 -37.41 13.08 28.89
CA THR A 43 -37.48 14.54 29.06
C THR A 43 -36.07 15.13 29.21
N LEU A 44 -35.78 16.19 28.47
CA LEU A 44 -34.48 16.86 28.50
C LEU A 44 -34.50 18.08 29.40
N GLU A 45 -33.44 18.25 30.19
CA GLU A 45 -33.23 19.51 30.88
C GLU A 45 -32.92 20.65 29.90
N PRO A 46 -33.36 21.88 30.19
CA PRO A 46 -33.10 23.04 29.34
C PRO A 46 -31.59 23.24 29.12
N GLY A 47 -31.13 23.10 27.88
CA GLY A 47 -29.72 23.32 27.51
C GLY A 47 -28.81 22.09 27.64
N ALA A 48 -29.34 20.90 27.93
CA ALA A 48 -28.55 19.68 28.01
C ALA A 48 -27.82 19.37 26.68
N ARG A 49 -26.50 19.15 26.76
CA ARG A 49 -25.67 18.74 25.61
C ARG A 49 -25.75 17.25 25.34
N PHE A 50 -25.94 16.42 26.38
CA PHE A 50 -26.11 14.98 26.26
C PHE A 50 -27.41 14.56 26.95
N CYS A 51 -28.07 13.53 26.42
CA CYS A 51 -29.23 12.94 27.11
C CYS A 51 -28.76 12.15 28.33
N SER A 52 -29.29 12.48 29.51
CA SER A 52 -28.96 11.81 30.78
C SER A 52 -29.39 10.34 30.83
N SER A 53 -30.40 9.93 30.04
CA SER A 53 -30.86 8.54 30.00
C SER A 53 -30.16 7.65 28.98
N CYS A 54 -29.75 8.17 27.82
CA CYS A 54 -29.16 7.36 26.75
C CYS A 54 -27.73 7.76 26.34
N GLY A 55 -27.16 8.82 26.93
CA GLY A 55 -25.78 9.26 26.74
C GLY A 55 -25.46 9.95 25.40
N ARG A 56 -26.45 10.16 24.54
CA ARG A 56 -26.24 10.67 23.17
C ARG A 56 -26.10 12.20 23.14
N ASP A 57 -25.18 12.71 22.32
CA ASP A 57 -24.96 14.16 22.08
C ASP A 57 -26.13 14.76 21.28
N LEU A 58 -26.77 15.78 21.85
CA LEU A 58 -27.95 16.48 21.31
C LEU A 58 -27.55 17.67 20.41
N MET A 59 -26.29 18.09 20.43
CA MET A 59 -25.79 19.24 19.67
C MET A 59 -25.16 18.86 18.31
N ALA A 60 -24.95 17.57 18.05
CA ALA A 60 -24.42 17.07 16.78
C ALA A 60 -25.39 17.22 15.59
N ALA A 61 -26.68 17.46 15.83
CA ALA A 61 -27.73 17.48 14.81
C ALA A 61 -27.86 18.80 14.00
N LYS A 62 -26.99 19.80 14.22
CA LYS A 62 -27.08 21.12 13.54
C LYS A 62 -26.14 21.34 12.35
N LYS A 63 -25.40 20.32 11.90
CA LYS A 63 -24.66 20.38 10.63
C LYS A 63 -25.10 19.24 9.71
N GLY A 64 -25.75 19.60 8.60
CA GLY A 64 -25.91 18.72 7.44
C GLY A 64 -27.35 18.27 7.20
N ASN A 65 -27.95 18.86 6.17
CA ASN A 65 -29.17 18.40 5.52
C ASN A 65 -28.89 17.04 4.85
N GLY A 66 -29.61 15.98 5.23
CA GLY A 66 -29.50 14.66 4.61
C GLY A 66 -30.27 13.62 5.43
N GLY A 67 -31.29 13.00 4.82
CA GLY A 67 -32.10 11.97 5.46
C GLY A 67 -31.25 10.87 6.09
N ALA A 68 -31.54 10.56 7.35
CA ALA A 68 -30.86 9.51 8.10
C ALA A 68 -31.27 8.13 7.55
N VAL A 69 -30.52 7.66 6.55
CA VAL A 69 -30.27 6.23 6.42
C VAL A 69 -29.37 5.88 7.59
N HIS A 70 -29.84 5.04 8.51
CA HIS A 70 -28.98 4.32 9.43
C HIS A 70 -28.04 3.43 8.59
N SER A 71 -26.90 3.97 8.14
CA SER A 71 -25.84 3.15 7.60
C SER A 71 -25.21 2.40 8.76
N ASN A 72 -25.40 1.08 8.80
CA ASN A 72 -24.56 0.19 9.59
C ASN A 72 -23.12 0.40 9.10
N VAL A 73 -22.37 1.28 9.77
CA VAL A 73 -20.95 1.48 9.49
C VAL A 73 -20.25 0.19 9.89
N SER A 74 -19.86 -0.58 8.89
CA SER A 74 -19.23 -1.87 9.06
C SER A 74 -17.77 -1.69 9.49
N ALA A 75 -17.15 -2.76 10.03
CA ALA A 75 -15.70 -2.77 10.25
C ALA A 75 -14.91 -2.43 8.96
N ALA A 76 -15.46 -2.78 7.78
CA ALA A 76 -14.86 -2.45 6.50
C ALA A 76 -14.85 -0.94 6.23
N ASP A 77 -15.86 -0.19 6.67
CA ASP A 77 -15.91 1.27 6.51
C ASP A 77 -14.88 1.97 7.40
N TYR A 78 -14.63 1.45 8.60
CA TYR A 78 -13.55 1.94 9.48
C TYR A 78 -12.16 1.66 8.90
N VAL A 79 -11.92 0.44 8.40
CA VAL A 79 -10.65 0.08 7.75
C VAL A 79 -10.42 0.94 6.52
N LYS A 80 -11.45 1.15 5.69
CA LYS A 80 -11.39 2.00 4.51
C LYS A 80 -11.08 3.46 4.87
N SER A 81 -11.75 4.02 5.88
CA SER A 81 -11.50 5.38 6.34
C SER A 81 -10.07 5.56 6.90
N GLY A 82 -9.58 4.58 7.67
CA GLY A 82 -8.21 4.57 8.17
C GLY A 82 -7.18 4.52 7.04
N PHE A 83 -7.42 3.63 6.06
CA PHE A 83 -6.61 3.53 4.85
C PHE A 83 -6.58 4.85 4.08
N ASP A 84 -7.74 5.43 3.77
CA ASP A 84 -7.85 6.67 2.98
C ASP A 84 -7.09 7.84 3.64
N LYS A 85 -7.12 7.92 4.98
CA LYS A 85 -6.38 8.93 5.74
C LYS A 85 -4.86 8.74 5.63
N VAL A 86 -4.39 7.51 5.81
CA VAL A 86 -2.96 7.18 5.69
C VAL A 86 -2.50 7.42 4.25
N ALA A 87 -3.24 6.91 3.28
CA ALA A 87 -2.95 7.07 1.86
C ALA A 87 -2.91 8.54 1.44
N GLY A 88 -3.85 9.37 1.92
CA GLY A 88 -3.84 10.82 1.70
C GLY A 88 -2.56 11.49 2.21
N THR A 89 -2.16 11.17 3.45
CA THR A 89 -0.94 11.72 4.05
C THR A 89 0.32 11.30 3.29
N LEU A 90 0.40 10.03 2.88
CA LEU A 90 1.52 9.51 2.09
C LEU A 90 1.57 10.15 0.68
N ASN A 91 0.42 10.34 0.04
CA ASN A 91 0.31 10.98 -1.27
C ASN A 91 0.81 12.44 -1.23
N GLU A 92 0.48 13.17 -0.17
CA GLU A 92 1.01 14.53 0.04
C GLU A 92 2.53 14.52 0.27
N LYS A 93 3.04 13.59 1.09
CA LYS A 93 4.48 13.45 1.34
C LYS A 93 5.28 13.12 0.07
N ILE A 94 4.74 12.27 -0.81
CA ILE A 94 5.39 11.93 -2.10
C ILE A 94 5.23 13.04 -3.15
N GLY A 95 4.38 14.05 -2.91
CA GLY A 95 4.27 15.25 -3.75
C GLY A 95 3.08 15.32 -4.68
N GLU A 96 2.09 14.45 -4.50
CA GLU A 96 0.88 14.43 -5.32
C GLU A 96 -0.32 14.84 -4.45
N SER A 97 -1.38 15.36 -5.08
CA SER A 97 -2.58 15.83 -4.38
C SER A 97 -3.84 15.05 -4.79
N GLY A 98 -4.94 15.27 -4.08
CA GLY A 98 -6.24 14.65 -4.34
C GLY A 98 -6.39 13.21 -3.79
N PRO A 99 -7.59 12.62 -3.91
CA PRO A 99 -7.93 11.35 -3.27
C PRO A 99 -7.10 10.19 -3.83
N VAL A 100 -6.62 9.30 -2.97
CA VAL A 100 -5.97 8.04 -3.38
C VAL A 100 -7.05 7.00 -3.59
N LYS A 101 -7.38 6.70 -4.85
CA LYS A 101 -8.31 5.63 -5.20
C LYS A 101 -7.51 4.38 -5.53
N VAL A 102 -7.50 3.41 -4.62
CA VAL A 102 -6.87 2.11 -4.85
C VAL A 102 -7.87 1.16 -5.46
N HIS A 103 -7.54 0.62 -6.63
CA HIS A 103 -8.35 -0.36 -7.36
C HIS A 103 -7.72 -1.75 -7.26
N LEU A 104 -7.78 -2.35 -6.07
CA LEU A 104 -7.25 -3.71 -5.84
C LEU A 104 -7.85 -4.75 -6.79
N SER A 105 -9.13 -4.60 -7.16
CA SER A 105 -9.80 -5.47 -8.12
C SER A 105 -9.11 -5.47 -9.48
N ASP A 106 -8.62 -4.31 -9.94
CA ASP A 106 -8.00 -4.18 -11.25
C ASP A 106 -6.68 -4.96 -11.30
N LEU A 107 -5.93 -4.97 -10.18
CA LEU A 107 -4.67 -5.70 -10.04
C LEU A 107 -4.79 -7.22 -10.14
N VAL A 108 -5.99 -7.77 -9.97
CA VAL A 108 -6.25 -9.22 -10.03
C VAL A 108 -7.28 -9.62 -11.08
N SER A 109 -7.92 -8.65 -11.74
CA SER A 109 -9.07 -8.86 -12.62
C SER A 109 -8.78 -9.73 -13.86
N GLU A 110 -7.54 -9.70 -14.35
CA GLU A 110 -7.11 -10.45 -15.55
C GLU A 110 -6.44 -11.79 -15.17
N VAL A 111 -6.09 -12.01 -13.90
CA VAL A 111 -5.36 -13.22 -13.44
C VAL A 111 -6.07 -14.52 -13.81
N PHE A 112 -7.41 -14.56 -13.74
CA PHE A 112 -8.19 -15.75 -14.02
C PHE A 112 -8.64 -15.87 -15.48
N LYS A 113 -8.30 -14.90 -16.34
CA LYS A 113 -8.66 -14.96 -17.75
C LYS A 113 -7.65 -15.78 -18.55
N LYS A 114 -8.11 -16.25 -19.71
CA LYS A 114 -7.23 -16.91 -20.69
C LYS A 114 -6.49 -15.82 -21.46
N HIS A 115 -5.19 -16.00 -21.58
CA HIS A 115 -4.29 -15.13 -22.33
C HIS A 115 -3.57 -15.93 -23.41
N THR A 116 -3.34 -15.31 -24.57
CA THR A 116 -2.64 -15.96 -25.68
C THR A 116 -1.14 -15.85 -25.51
N MET A 117 -0.39 -16.67 -26.26
CA MET A 117 1.07 -16.54 -26.29
C MET A 117 1.50 -15.21 -26.92
N GLU A 118 0.77 -14.73 -27.92
CA GLU A 118 1.02 -13.44 -28.58
C GLU A 118 0.91 -12.28 -27.57
N GLU A 119 -0.13 -12.24 -26.73
CA GLU A 119 -0.26 -11.24 -25.65
C GLU A 119 0.93 -11.29 -24.68
N THR A 120 1.48 -12.48 -24.44
CA THR A 120 2.66 -12.67 -23.59
C THR A 120 3.92 -12.10 -24.26
N GLU A 121 4.11 -12.40 -25.54
CA GLU A 121 5.24 -11.93 -26.34
C GLU A 121 5.23 -10.41 -26.51
N GLU A 122 4.04 -9.81 -26.69
CA GLU A 122 3.85 -8.36 -26.72
C GLU A 122 4.32 -7.67 -25.44
N LEU A 123 4.09 -8.29 -24.27
CA LEU A 123 4.62 -7.78 -23.01
C LEU A 123 6.16 -7.84 -22.99
N PHE A 124 6.76 -8.94 -23.45
CA PHE A 124 8.21 -9.11 -23.42
C PHE A 124 8.97 -8.14 -24.32
N ILE A 125 8.35 -7.69 -25.42
CA ILE A 125 8.94 -6.67 -26.29
C ILE A 125 8.77 -5.25 -25.74
N ALA A 126 8.06 -5.02 -24.63
CA ALA A 126 7.92 -3.70 -24.02
C ALA A 126 9.28 -3.12 -23.54
N GLY A 127 9.39 -1.79 -23.49
CA GLY A 127 10.61 -1.11 -23.06
C GLY A 127 11.74 -1.12 -24.09
N THR A 128 11.46 -1.44 -25.36
CA THR A 128 12.40 -1.30 -26.46
C THR A 128 12.22 0.05 -27.18
N LYS A 129 13.15 0.41 -28.06
CA LYS A 129 13.06 1.64 -28.87
C LYS A 129 11.77 1.74 -29.71
N LYS A 130 11.17 0.60 -30.07
CA LYS A 130 9.98 0.54 -30.95
C LYS A 130 8.66 0.41 -30.20
N THR A 131 8.70 0.00 -28.94
CA THR A 131 7.51 -0.38 -28.15
C THR A 131 7.29 0.47 -26.91
N THR A 132 8.28 1.30 -26.54
CA THR A 132 8.10 2.29 -25.48
C THR A 132 7.12 3.36 -25.96
N PRO A 133 5.96 3.53 -25.30
CA PRO A 133 4.96 4.53 -25.69
C PRO A 133 5.54 5.95 -25.60
N LYS A 134 5.06 6.86 -26.46
CA LYS A 134 5.33 8.29 -26.28
C LYS A 134 4.64 8.79 -25.02
N GLU A 135 5.16 9.85 -24.40
CA GLU A 135 4.60 10.37 -23.15
C GLU A 135 3.11 10.75 -23.26
N SER A 136 2.65 11.20 -24.43
CA SER A 136 1.24 11.52 -24.72
C SER A 136 0.32 10.30 -24.83
N GLU A 137 0.89 9.12 -25.04
CA GLU A 137 0.17 7.85 -25.25
C GLU A 137 0.15 6.98 -23.98
N ILE A 138 0.87 7.39 -22.91
CA ILE A 138 0.90 6.63 -21.66
C ILE A 138 -0.46 6.76 -20.97
N THR A 139 -1.21 5.65 -20.94
CA THR A 139 -2.48 5.57 -20.23
C THR A 139 -2.24 5.56 -18.72
N ALA A 140 -2.78 6.55 -18.01
CA ALA A 140 -2.71 6.62 -16.54
C ALA A 140 -3.82 5.79 -15.84
N THR A 141 -4.42 4.85 -16.56
CA THR A 141 -5.38 3.90 -15.99
C THR A 141 -4.66 2.89 -15.11
N TRP A 142 -5.38 2.32 -14.15
CA TRP A 142 -4.83 1.24 -13.33
C TRP A 142 -4.40 0.06 -14.22
N PRO A 143 -3.16 -0.41 -14.06
CA PRO A 143 -2.68 -1.57 -14.79
C PRO A 143 -3.42 -2.82 -14.33
N LYS A 144 -3.56 -3.77 -15.24
CA LYS A 144 -4.19 -5.07 -14.99
C LYS A 144 -3.19 -6.21 -15.17
N PRO A 145 -2.22 -6.33 -14.26
CA PRO A 145 -1.18 -7.35 -14.32
C PRO A 145 -1.80 -8.75 -14.20
N TRP A 146 -1.21 -9.70 -14.91
CA TRP A 146 -1.64 -11.11 -14.89
C TRP A 146 -0.47 -12.08 -15.10
N LEU A 147 0.59 -11.66 -15.80
CA LEU A 147 1.74 -12.51 -16.11
C LEU A 147 2.47 -12.96 -14.84
N TYR A 148 2.55 -12.09 -13.83
CA TYR A 148 3.15 -12.42 -12.54
C TYR A 148 2.57 -13.70 -11.92
N SER A 149 1.26 -13.95 -12.12
CA SER A 149 0.58 -15.14 -11.61
C SER A 149 1.01 -16.41 -12.36
N ARG A 150 1.26 -16.31 -13.66
CA ARG A 150 1.74 -17.43 -14.50
C ARG A 150 3.19 -17.76 -14.17
N VAL A 151 4.02 -16.72 -13.96
CA VAL A 151 5.40 -16.87 -13.50
C VAL A 151 5.44 -17.47 -12.10
N LEU A 152 4.60 -17.01 -11.17
CA LEU A 152 4.47 -17.59 -9.83
C LEU A 152 4.12 -19.08 -9.90
N LEU A 153 3.12 -19.44 -10.72
CA LEU A 153 2.72 -20.83 -10.88
C LEU A 153 3.86 -21.69 -11.44
N PHE A 154 4.54 -21.22 -12.48
CA PHE A 154 5.68 -21.91 -13.08
C PHE A 154 6.81 -22.15 -12.07
N LEU A 155 7.18 -21.11 -11.32
CA LEU A 155 8.23 -21.19 -10.30
C LEU A 155 7.79 -22.10 -9.12
N ALA A 156 6.54 -21.99 -8.68
CA ALA A 156 6.01 -22.82 -7.60
C ALA A 156 5.98 -24.29 -7.98
N VAL A 157 5.49 -24.63 -9.19
CA VAL A 157 5.50 -26.01 -9.69
C VAL A 157 6.93 -26.55 -9.77
N THR A 158 7.88 -25.76 -10.27
CA THR A 158 9.28 -26.16 -10.35
C THR A 158 9.87 -26.41 -8.95
N SER A 159 9.64 -25.50 -8.00
CA SER A 159 10.05 -25.64 -6.60
C SER A 159 9.42 -26.88 -5.94
N LEU A 160 8.15 -27.17 -6.23
CA LEU A 160 7.44 -28.34 -5.69
C LEU A 160 7.96 -29.66 -6.27
N ILE A 161 8.31 -29.70 -7.55
CA ILE A 161 8.96 -30.88 -8.16
C ILE A 161 10.33 -31.12 -7.53
N LEU A 162 11.11 -30.06 -7.30
CA LEU A 162 12.41 -30.17 -6.62
C LEU A 162 12.26 -30.61 -5.16
N TYR A 163 11.27 -30.06 -4.44
CA TYR A 163 10.91 -30.50 -3.09
C TYR A 163 10.52 -31.99 -3.07
N PHE A 164 9.70 -32.43 -4.04
CA PHE A 164 9.30 -33.81 -4.20
C PHE A 164 10.50 -34.75 -4.42
N ILE A 165 11.49 -34.32 -5.23
CA ILE A 165 12.73 -35.07 -5.43
C ILE A 165 13.50 -35.25 -4.10
N LEU A 166 13.51 -34.23 -3.24
CA LEU A 166 14.18 -34.29 -1.94
C LEU A 166 13.49 -35.24 -0.96
N ILE A 167 12.16 -35.18 -0.86
CA ILE A 167 11.42 -35.98 0.12
C ILE A 167 11.28 -37.45 -0.29
N GLU A 168 11.02 -37.75 -1.57
CA GLU A 168 10.74 -39.13 -2.01
C GLU A 168 11.99 -39.88 -2.48
N PHE A 169 12.89 -39.19 -3.18
CA PHE A 169 14.07 -39.81 -3.77
C PHE A 169 15.33 -39.58 -2.95
N HIS A 170 15.27 -38.73 -1.91
CA HIS A 170 16.39 -38.39 -1.04
C HIS A 170 17.67 -38.01 -1.82
N ASN A 171 17.50 -37.33 -2.95
CA ASN A 171 18.61 -37.02 -3.86
C ASN A 171 19.22 -35.64 -3.54
N PRO A 172 20.43 -35.59 -2.93
CA PRO A 172 21.03 -34.33 -2.49
C PRO A 172 21.39 -33.39 -3.64
N ASN A 173 21.47 -33.88 -4.88
CA ASN A 173 21.70 -33.02 -6.05
C ASN A 173 20.55 -32.04 -6.30
N ALA A 174 19.36 -32.27 -5.73
CA ALA A 174 18.24 -31.34 -5.81
C ALA A 174 18.33 -30.19 -4.78
N TYR A 175 19.24 -30.23 -3.79
CA TYR A 175 19.36 -29.15 -2.79
C TYR A 175 19.63 -27.77 -3.41
N PRO A 176 20.65 -27.58 -4.28
CA PRO A 176 20.92 -26.25 -4.83
C PRO A 176 19.74 -25.72 -5.66
N GLY A 177 19.11 -26.61 -6.43
CA GLY A 177 17.93 -26.28 -7.21
C GLY A 177 16.77 -25.85 -6.33
N PHE A 178 16.44 -26.61 -5.30
CA PHE A 178 15.33 -26.29 -4.40
C PHE A 178 15.59 -25.02 -3.59
N ILE A 179 16.80 -24.83 -3.05
CA ILE A 179 17.19 -23.61 -2.34
C ILE A 179 16.96 -22.39 -3.22
N PHE A 180 17.48 -22.41 -4.45
CA PHE A 180 17.41 -21.27 -5.34
C PHE A 180 15.99 -21.01 -5.87
N MET A 181 15.31 -22.06 -6.37
CA MET A 181 13.96 -21.93 -6.92
C MET A 181 12.94 -21.57 -5.84
N GLY A 182 13.06 -22.17 -4.65
CA GLY A 182 12.22 -21.87 -3.49
C GLY A 182 12.37 -20.43 -3.03
N ALA A 183 13.61 -19.95 -2.87
CA ALA A 183 13.90 -18.56 -2.53
C ALA A 183 13.41 -17.59 -3.63
N MET A 184 13.46 -17.96 -4.90
CA MET A 184 13.10 -17.11 -6.05
C MET A 184 11.61 -17.03 -6.33
N THR A 185 10.81 -18.01 -5.91
CA THR A 185 9.41 -18.20 -6.33
C THR A 185 8.55 -16.94 -6.14
N VAL A 186 8.49 -16.38 -4.93
CA VAL A 186 7.70 -15.16 -4.66
C VAL A 186 8.44 -13.88 -5.04
N PRO A 187 9.74 -13.68 -4.73
CA PRO A 187 10.45 -12.45 -5.10
C PRO A 187 10.41 -12.15 -6.59
N PHE A 188 10.63 -13.16 -7.43
CA PHE A 188 10.66 -12.96 -8.87
C PHE A 188 9.26 -12.76 -9.44
N ALA A 189 8.24 -13.47 -8.93
CA ALA A 189 6.85 -13.19 -9.29
C ALA A 189 6.45 -11.75 -8.93
N LEU A 190 6.81 -11.27 -7.74
CA LEU A 190 6.57 -9.88 -7.35
C LEU A 190 7.33 -8.89 -8.24
N LEU A 191 8.54 -9.20 -8.65
CA LEU A 191 9.28 -8.38 -9.61
C LEU A 191 8.51 -8.24 -10.93
N ILE A 192 7.96 -9.34 -11.46
CA ILE A 192 7.12 -9.30 -12.67
C ILE A 192 5.86 -8.47 -12.43
N PHE A 193 5.23 -8.58 -11.25
CA PHE A 193 4.10 -7.72 -10.89
C PHE A 193 4.47 -6.22 -10.96
N PHE A 194 5.60 -5.80 -10.36
CA PHE A 194 6.05 -4.41 -10.45
C PHE A 194 6.40 -3.98 -11.87
N TRP A 195 6.89 -4.91 -12.70
CA TRP A 195 7.16 -4.64 -14.11
C TRP A 195 5.88 -4.42 -14.92
N GLU A 196 4.85 -5.24 -14.71
CA GLU A 196 3.54 -5.06 -15.36
C GLU A 196 2.81 -3.79 -14.87
N VAL A 197 3.00 -3.42 -13.60
CA VAL A 197 2.44 -2.19 -13.01
C VAL A 197 3.15 -0.94 -13.53
N ASN A 198 4.35 -1.05 -14.11
CA ASN A 198 5.09 0.07 -14.67
C ASN A 198 4.43 0.62 -15.95
N ALA A 199 3.41 1.47 -15.77
CA ALA A 199 2.63 2.08 -16.85
C ALA A 199 3.47 2.78 -17.95
N PRO A 200 4.61 3.44 -17.66
CA PRO A 200 5.48 3.99 -18.69
C PRO A 200 6.07 2.97 -19.68
N ARG A 201 6.11 1.68 -19.31
CA ARG A 201 6.62 0.57 -20.15
C ARG A 201 7.94 0.88 -20.87
N ASN A 202 8.84 1.58 -20.18
CA ASN A 202 10.10 2.11 -20.73
C ASN A 202 11.35 1.40 -20.20
N ILE A 203 11.18 0.28 -19.49
CA ILE A 203 12.27 -0.57 -19.00
C ILE A 203 12.04 -1.97 -19.56
N SER A 204 12.99 -2.46 -20.35
CA SER A 204 12.92 -3.78 -20.99
C SER A 204 13.08 -4.91 -19.97
N ILE A 205 12.50 -6.08 -20.27
CA ILE A 205 12.64 -7.27 -19.43
C ILE A 205 14.11 -7.69 -19.26
N PHE A 206 14.94 -7.53 -20.29
CA PHE A 206 16.37 -7.80 -20.20
C PHE A 206 17.05 -6.91 -19.15
N SER A 207 16.68 -5.62 -19.10
CA SER A 207 17.19 -4.71 -18.06
C SER A 207 16.69 -5.13 -16.68
N VAL A 208 15.42 -5.50 -16.55
CA VAL A 208 14.81 -6.01 -15.30
C VAL A 208 15.59 -7.22 -14.77
N VAL A 209 15.79 -8.23 -15.61
CA VAL A 209 16.54 -9.44 -15.26
C VAL A 209 18.00 -9.13 -14.92
N SER A 210 18.64 -8.24 -15.68
CA SER A 210 20.01 -7.80 -15.38
C SER A 210 20.11 -7.09 -14.04
N MET A 211 19.18 -6.18 -13.73
CA MET A 211 19.13 -5.47 -12.44
C MET A 211 18.81 -6.42 -11.28
N PHE A 212 17.97 -7.42 -11.50
CA PHE A 212 17.71 -8.48 -10.53
C PHE A 212 19.00 -9.24 -10.18
N PHE A 213 19.69 -9.81 -11.16
CA PHE A 213 20.88 -10.61 -10.90
C PHE A 213 22.09 -9.76 -10.48
N VAL A 214 22.49 -8.79 -11.31
CA VAL A 214 23.70 -7.99 -11.09
C VAL A 214 23.46 -6.97 -9.99
N GLY A 215 22.32 -6.29 -10.00
CA GLY A 215 21.99 -5.31 -8.97
C GLY A 215 21.78 -5.95 -7.60
N GLY A 216 21.11 -7.11 -7.54
CA GLY A 216 20.97 -7.89 -6.30
C GLY A 216 22.33 -8.24 -5.68
N VAL A 217 23.23 -8.86 -6.45
CA VAL A 217 24.58 -9.22 -5.96
C VAL A 217 25.39 -7.98 -5.59
N LEU A 218 25.35 -6.91 -6.40
CA LEU A 218 26.06 -5.67 -6.09
C LEU A 218 25.55 -5.05 -4.79
N SER A 219 24.25 -5.14 -4.51
CA SER A 219 23.68 -4.61 -3.26
C SER A 219 24.11 -5.41 -2.03
N LEU A 220 24.32 -6.73 -2.17
CA LEU A 220 24.96 -7.54 -1.13
C LEU A 220 26.40 -7.09 -0.89
N VAL A 221 27.18 -6.86 -1.95
CA VAL A 221 28.56 -6.35 -1.83
C VAL A 221 28.58 -5.00 -1.11
N CYS A 222 27.70 -4.06 -1.49
CA CYS A 222 27.57 -2.78 -0.79
C CYS A 222 27.22 -2.97 0.69
N THR A 223 26.30 -3.87 1.00
CA THR A 223 25.86 -4.16 2.37
C THR A 223 27.00 -4.75 3.21
N LEU A 224 27.77 -5.71 2.67
CA LEU A 224 28.93 -6.30 3.34
C LEU A 224 30.04 -5.27 3.62
N ILE A 225 30.27 -4.33 2.70
CA ILE A 225 31.20 -3.22 2.94
C ILE A 225 30.71 -2.33 4.09
N LEU A 226 29.41 -1.99 4.09
CA LEU A 226 28.82 -1.16 5.13
C LEU A 226 28.83 -1.85 6.50
N TYR A 227 28.67 -3.17 6.55
CA TYR A 227 28.83 -3.94 7.79
C TYR A 227 30.22 -3.81 8.40
N ASN A 228 31.27 -3.91 7.57
CA ASN A 228 32.65 -3.74 8.04
C ASN A 228 32.93 -2.32 8.61
N ILE A 229 32.19 -1.31 8.15
CA ILE A 229 32.34 0.07 8.62
C ILE A 229 31.54 0.31 9.92
N THR A 230 30.32 -0.21 9.98
CA THR A 230 29.36 0.08 11.05
C THR A 230 29.44 -0.88 12.23
N GLY A 231 30.02 -2.07 12.04
CA GLY A 231 30.01 -3.14 13.04
C GLY A 231 28.62 -3.73 13.28
N ALA A 232 27.64 -3.47 12.41
CA ALA A 232 26.31 -4.04 12.53
C ALA A 232 26.32 -5.56 12.26
N GLY A 233 25.52 -6.32 13.00
CA GLY A 233 25.53 -7.79 12.95
C GLY A 233 24.92 -8.47 14.18
N ASP A 234 24.71 -7.72 15.27
CA ASP A 234 23.89 -8.17 16.40
C ASP A 234 22.40 -8.03 16.07
N LEU A 235 21.59 -9.03 16.44
CA LEU A 235 20.13 -9.06 16.27
C LEU A 235 19.38 -8.61 17.54
N SER A 236 20.05 -7.90 18.45
CA SER A 236 19.40 -7.16 19.54
C SER A 236 18.46 -6.07 19.00
N TYR A 237 17.60 -5.49 19.85
CA TYR A 237 16.63 -4.46 19.44
C TYR A 237 17.27 -3.28 18.69
N GLY A 238 18.42 -2.78 19.18
CA GLY A 238 19.17 -1.72 18.51
C GLY A 238 19.97 -2.23 17.29
N GLY A 239 20.51 -3.45 17.40
CA GLY A 239 21.27 -4.08 16.33
C GLY A 239 20.42 -4.39 15.08
N ALA A 240 19.19 -4.88 15.26
CA ALA A 240 18.23 -5.16 14.18
C ALA A 240 17.84 -3.90 13.40
N MET A 241 17.66 -2.77 14.08
CA MET A 241 17.41 -1.48 13.41
C MET A 241 18.62 -1.00 12.61
N LEU A 242 19.83 -1.21 13.14
CA LEU A 242 21.07 -0.86 12.45
C LEU A 242 21.31 -1.77 11.23
N VAL A 243 21.03 -3.07 11.36
CA VAL A 243 21.00 -4.03 10.24
C VAL A 243 20.05 -3.54 9.16
N GLY A 244 18.79 -3.25 9.52
CA GLY A 244 17.81 -2.72 8.58
C GLY A 244 18.28 -1.44 7.87
N PHE A 245 18.90 -0.52 8.60
CA PHE A 245 19.46 0.69 8.00
C PHE A 245 20.60 0.40 7.01
N VAL A 246 21.56 -0.43 7.43
CA VAL A 246 22.76 -0.76 6.65
C VAL A 246 22.39 -1.45 5.34
N GLU A 247 21.49 -2.44 5.40
CA GLU A 247 21.11 -3.16 4.20
C GLU A 247 20.28 -2.31 3.24
N GLU A 248 19.29 -1.55 3.75
CA GLU A 248 18.49 -0.69 2.87
C GLU A 248 19.34 0.42 2.25
N ALA A 249 20.35 0.95 2.97
CA ALA A 249 21.32 1.88 2.42
C ALA A 249 22.15 1.25 1.29
N GLY A 250 22.66 0.02 1.51
CA GLY A 250 23.41 -0.73 0.51
C GLY A 250 22.62 -0.97 -0.79
N LYS A 251 21.33 -1.33 -0.66
CA LYS A 251 20.41 -1.47 -1.81
C LYS A 251 20.17 -0.15 -2.52
N ILE A 252 19.98 0.95 -1.78
CA ILE A 252 19.71 2.26 -2.39
C ILE A 252 20.90 2.80 -3.18
N VAL A 253 22.14 2.52 -2.79
CA VAL A 253 23.31 2.88 -3.60
C VAL A 253 23.20 2.29 -5.01
N VAL A 254 22.78 1.03 -5.11
CA VAL A 254 22.60 0.34 -6.39
C VAL A 254 21.38 0.86 -7.15
N VAL A 255 20.26 1.11 -6.47
CA VAL A 255 19.07 1.72 -7.09
C VAL A 255 19.41 3.11 -7.65
N ALA A 256 20.17 3.94 -6.92
CA ALA A 256 20.61 5.24 -7.37
C ALA A 256 21.50 5.16 -8.62
N TYR A 257 22.39 4.18 -8.69
CA TYR A 257 23.19 3.90 -9.90
C TYR A 257 22.30 3.61 -11.11
N TYR A 258 21.31 2.72 -10.99
CA TYR A 258 20.40 2.40 -12.09
C TYR A 258 19.43 3.54 -12.41
N MET A 259 19.01 4.32 -11.42
CA MET A 259 18.20 5.54 -11.60
C MET A 259 18.93 6.54 -12.50
N ARG A 260 20.23 6.75 -12.23
CA ARG A 260 21.10 7.60 -13.07
C ARG A 260 21.28 7.00 -14.47
N LYS A 261 21.55 5.70 -14.57
CA LYS A 261 21.80 5.01 -15.85
C LYS A 261 20.57 5.03 -16.78
N THR A 262 19.37 4.87 -16.22
CA THR A 262 18.11 4.86 -16.98
C THR A 262 17.53 6.26 -17.19
N ASN A 263 18.06 7.27 -16.49
CA ASN A 263 17.50 8.62 -16.41
C ASN A 263 15.98 8.64 -16.13
N SER A 264 15.52 7.74 -15.26
CA SER A 264 14.10 7.59 -14.95
C SER A 264 13.56 8.81 -14.18
N LYS A 265 12.36 9.27 -14.54
CA LYS A 265 11.65 10.39 -13.88
C LYS A 265 10.34 10.01 -13.20
N TYR A 266 9.79 8.84 -13.54
CA TYR A 266 8.51 8.37 -13.03
C TYR A 266 8.67 7.63 -11.70
N ILE A 267 7.75 7.85 -10.77
CA ILE A 267 7.67 7.13 -9.49
C ILE A 267 7.58 5.62 -9.73
N LEU A 268 6.79 5.19 -10.74
CA LEU A 268 6.65 3.77 -11.10
C LEU A 268 7.96 3.15 -11.62
N ASN A 269 8.80 3.94 -12.31
CA ASN A 269 10.13 3.47 -12.68
C ASN A 269 10.97 3.24 -11.42
N GLY A 270 10.98 4.18 -10.47
CA GLY A 270 11.70 4.03 -9.21
C GLY A 270 11.24 2.81 -8.41
N LEU A 271 9.92 2.58 -8.38
CA LEU A 271 9.30 1.41 -7.77
C LEU A 271 9.84 0.10 -8.40
N LEU A 272 9.85 0.02 -9.73
CA LEU A 272 10.38 -1.13 -10.48
C LEU A 272 11.89 -1.33 -10.26
N LEU A 273 12.69 -0.26 -10.34
CA LEU A 273 14.13 -0.33 -10.10
C LEU A 273 14.45 -0.85 -8.70
N GLY A 274 13.71 -0.36 -7.70
CA GLY A 274 13.81 -0.84 -6.32
C GLY A 274 13.40 -2.30 -6.18
N ALA A 275 12.28 -2.70 -6.80
CA ALA A 275 11.83 -4.09 -6.81
C ALA A 275 12.86 -5.03 -7.46
N CYS A 276 13.54 -4.62 -8.54
CA CYS A 276 14.59 -5.42 -9.18
C CYS A 276 15.72 -5.74 -8.19
N VAL A 277 16.30 -4.69 -7.58
CA VAL A 277 17.43 -4.84 -6.65
C VAL A 277 17.01 -5.60 -5.40
N GLY A 278 15.86 -5.23 -4.81
CA GLY A 278 15.33 -5.87 -3.60
C GLY A 278 14.97 -7.34 -3.80
N ALA A 279 14.41 -7.71 -4.95
CA ALA A 279 14.15 -9.11 -5.29
C ALA A 279 15.45 -9.90 -5.45
N GLY A 280 16.43 -9.36 -6.16
CA GLY A 280 17.73 -10.00 -6.29
C GLY A 280 18.39 -10.24 -4.93
N PHE A 281 18.43 -9.20 -4.09
CA PHE A 281 18.94 -9.29 -2.73
C PHE A 281 18.22 -10.40 -1.94
N ALA A 282 16.89 -10.40 -1.90
CA ALA A 282 16.09 -11.37 -1.16
C ALA A 282 16.38 -12.82 -1.57
N VAL A 283 16.55 -13.09 -2.87
CA VAL A 283 16.82 -14.44 -3.38
C VAL A 283 18.19 -14.92 -2.95
N PHE A 284 19.24 -14.14 -3.21
CA PHE A 284 20.61 -14.55 -2.91
C PHE A 284 20.86 -14.65 -1.40
N GLU A 285 20.31 -13.74 -0.62
CA GLU A 285 20.41 -13.76 0.83
C GLU A 285 19.66 -14.96 1.42
N SER A 286 18.40 -15.21 1.00
CA SER A 286 17.62 -16.35 1.47
C SER A 286 18.24 -17.70 1.09
N ALA A 287 18.85 -17.78 -0.10
CA ALA A 287 19.61 -18.95 -0.51
C ALA A 287 20.84 -19.18 0.40
N GLY A 288 21.53 -18.10 0.77
CA GLY A 288 22.64 -18.14 1.72
C GLY A 288 22.22 -18.64 3.10
N TYR A 289 21.10 -18.12 3.65
CA TYR A 289 20.55 -18.60 4.93
C TYR A 289 20.18 -20.09 4.89
N ALA A 290 19.54 -20.54 3.82
CA ALA A 290 19.19 -21.94 3.65
C ALA A 290 20.42 -22.85 3.59
N PHE A 291 21.43 -22.46 2.80
CA PHE A 291 22.67 -23.20 2.70
C PHE A 291 23.46 -23.21 4.02
N GLN A 292 23.55 -22.08 4.71
CA GLN A 292 24.20 -21.98 6.01
C GLN A 292 23.49 -22.84 7.07
N CYS A 293 22.16 -22.91 7.03
CA CYS A 293 21.37 -23.77 7.91
C CYS A 293 21.67 -25.26 7.68
N LEU A 294 21.77 -25.68 6.41
CA LEU A 294 22.18 -27.05 6.07
C LEU A 294 23.58 -27.37 6.60
N LEU A 295 24.55 -26.47 6.40
CA LEU A 295 25.93 -26.67 6.86
C LEU A 295 26.06 -26.71 8.38
N SER A 296 25.31 -25.86 9.10
CA SER A 296 25.44 -25.75 10.55
C SER A 296 24.68 -26.82 11.32
N THR A 297 23.53 -27.27 10.81
CA THR A 297 22.68 -28.26 11.49
C THR A 297 22.84 -29.67 10.96
N GLY A 298 23.29 -29.83 9.71
CA GLY A 298 23.27 -31.10 8.99
C GLY A 298 21.86 -31.60 8.65
N ALA A 299 20.81 -30.85 8.97
CA ALA A 299 19.42 -31.23 8.76
C ALA A 299 18.87 -30.61 7.46
N ASP A 300 18.50 -31.48 6.53
CA ASP A 300 17.81 -31.12 5.28
C ASP A 300 16.43 -30.50 5.55
N SER A 301 15.69 -31.01 6.54
CA SER A 301 14.39 -30.47 6.93
C SER A 301 14.47 -28.99 7.34
N ALA A 302 15.50 -28.62 8.11
CA ALA A 302 15.69 -27.24 8.57
C ALA A 302 16.02 -26.30 7.40
N MET A 303 16.86 -26.75 6.46
CA MET A 303 17.12 -26.05 5.20
C MET A 303 15.81 -25.87 4.42
N MET A 304 15.00 -26.91 4.32
CA MET A 304 13.76 -26.86 3.56
C MET A 304 12.73 -25.90 4.16
N ASP A 305 12.57 -25.94 5.48
CA ASP A 305 11.68 -25.06 6.22
C ASP A 305 12.09 -23.58 6.05
N ILE A 306 13.38 -23.26 6.19
CA ILE A 306 13.83 -21.87 6.03
C ILE A 306 13.70 -21.38 4.59
N THR A 307 13.94 -22.23 3.58
CA THR A 307 13.72 -21.89 2.17
C THR A 307 12.26 -21.53 1.91
N LEU A 308 11.32 -22.38 2.36
CA LEU A 308 9.88 -22.13 2.17
C LEU A 308 9.41 -20.90 2.94
N LEU A 309 9.81 -20.78 4.20
CA LEU A 309 9.40 -19.69 5.07
C LEU A 309 9.85 -18.33 4.51
N ARG A 310 11.14 -18.19 4.19
CA ARG A 310 11.67 -16.94 3.61
C ARG A 310 11.09 -16.67 2.23
N GLY A 311 10.90 -17.71 1.41
CA GLY A 311 10.24 -17.61 0.12
C GLY A 311 8.84 -16.99 0.23
N VAL A 312 7.98 -17.53 1.09
CA VAL A 312 6.60 -17.01 1.28
C VAL A 312 6.60 -15.60 1.87
N LEU A 313 7.38 -15.37 2.92
CA LEU A 313 7.39 -14.08 3.61
C LEU A 313 7.99 -12.94 2.78
N ALA A 314 8.74 -13.24 1.71
CA ALA A 314 9.26 -12.23 0.81
C ALA A 314 8.16 -11.37 0.14
N VAL A 315 6.89 -11.80 0.20
CA VAL A 315 5.74 -11.03 -0.27
C VAL A 315 5.65 -9.61 0.33
N GLY A 316 6.22 -9.38 1.52
CA GLY A 316 6.33 -8.04 2.11
C GLY A 316 7.69 -7.75 2.74
N GLY A 317 8.74 -8.40 2.23
CA GLY A 317 10.14 -8.20 2.64
C GLY A 317 10.89 -7.23 1.73
N HIS A 318 12.18 -7.49 1.53
CA HIS A 318 13.11 -6.61 0.81
C HIS A 318 12.63 -6.13 -0.57
N VAL A 319 11.90 -6.96 -1.34
CA VAL A 319 11.33 -6.57 -2.64
C VAL A 319 10.50 -5.28 -2.50
N VAL A 320 9.60 -5.26 -1.50
CA VAL A 320 8.64 -4.18 -1.28
C VAL A 320 9.32 -2.99 -0.62
N TRP A 321 10.18 -3.22 0.38
CA TRP A 321 10.91 -2.14 1.07
C TRP A 321 11.81 -1.36 0.12
N THR A 322 12.60 -2.07 -0.69
CA THR A 322 13.47 -1.42 -1.67
C THR A 322 12.67 -0.77 -2.80
N ALA A 323 11.53 -1.33 -3.20
CA ALA A 323 10.60 -0.66 -4.13
C ALA A 323 10.10 0.68 -3.58
N ILE A 324 9.65 0.73 -2.32
CA ILE A 324 9.21 1.97 -1.65
C ILE A 324 10.32 3.02 -1.67
N ALA A 325 11.53 2.63 -1.27
CA ALA A 325 12.68 3.54 -1.25
C ALA A 325 13.10 4.01 -2.67
N GLY A 326 13.02 3.12 -3.67
CA GLY A 326 13.29 3.46 -5.07
C GLY A 326 12.26 4.43 -5.66
N ALA A 327 10.98 4.23 -5.36
CA ALA A 327 9.89 5.14 -5.74
C ALA A 327 10.08 6.54 -5.10
N ALA A 328 10.49 6.58 -3.84
CA ALA A 328 10.81 7.83 -3.15
C ALA A 328 12.00 8.56 -3.79
N LEU A 329 13.02 7.82 -4.24
CA LEU A 329 14.15 8.40 -4.94
C LEU A 329 13.76 8.98 -6.29
N ALA A 330 12.92 8.28 -7.07
CA ALA A 330 12.37 8.81 -8.32
C ALA A 330 11.52 10.07 -8.06
N ALA A 331 10.71 10.09 -6.99
CA ALA A 331 9.90 11.24 -6.62
C ALA A 331 10.73 12.44 -6.16
N ALA A 332 11.89 12.21 -5.54
CA ALA A 332 12.83 13.25 -5.15
C ALA A 332 13.64 13.78 -6.34
N LYS A 333 13.99 12.91 -7.28
CA LYS A 333 14.71 13.27 -8.51
C LYS A 333 13.82 14.05 -9.50
N GLY A 334 12.58 13.61 -9.70
CA GLY A 334 11.70 14.19 -10.72
C GLY A 334 12.32 14.16 -12.12
N GLU A 335 12.15 15.26 -12.86
CA GLU A 335 12.69 15.41 -14.22
C GLU A 335 14.17 15.81 -14.26
N GLU A 336 14.77 16.14 -13.11
CA GLU A 336 16.18 16.54 -13.03
C GLU A 336 17.13 15.36 -13.22
N MET A 337 18.38 15.64 -13.57
CA MET A 337 19.45 14.64 -13.55
C MET A 337 19.71 14.17 -12.12
N PHE A 338 20.14 12.91 -11.97
CA PHE A 338 20.41 12.37 -10.64
C PHE A 338 21.56 13.13 -9.94
N ASN A 339 21.31 13.58 -8.70
CA ASN A 339 22.28 14.23 -7.82
C ASN A 339 22.14 13.67 -6.39
N ILE A 340 23.25 13.55 -5.67
CA ILE A 340 23.33 13.12 -4.27
C ILE A 340 22.40 13.94 -3.36
N GLN A 341 22.16 15.23 -3.65
CA GLN A 341 21.24 16.06 -2.86
C GLN A 341 19.81 15.48 -2.78
N GLN A 342 19.37 14.71 -3.79
CA GLN A 342 18.06 14.07 -3.81
C GLN A 342 17.95 12.98 -2.72
N LEU A 343 19.05 12.35 -2.31
CA LEU A 343 19.13 11.37 -1.22
C LEU A 343 19.02 12.01 0.17
N ILE A 344 19.15 13.34 0.27
CA ILE A 344 19.02 14.09 1.53
C ILE A 344 17.66 14.84 1.56
N SER A 345 16.88 14.74 0.48
CA SER A 345 15.57 15.38 0.44
C SER A 345 14.63 14.79 1.52
N GLY A 346 13.86 15.65 2.18
CA GLY A 346 12.92 15.21 3.22
C GLY A 346 11.88 14.21 2.70
N ARG A 347 11.55 14.29 1.40
CA ARG A 347 10.68 13.31 0.72
C ARG A 347 11.32 11.93 0.68
N PHE A 348 12.55 11.82 0.18
CA PHE A 348 13.26 10.55 0.12
C PHE A 348 13.46 9.97 1.53
N LEU A 349 13.99 10.78 2.46
CA LEU A 349 14.30 10.34 3.81
C LEU A 349 13.07 9.81 4.57
N PHE A 350 11.90 10.38 4.34
CA PHE A 350 10.66 9.91 4.96
C PHE A 350 10.30 8.48 4.55
N PHE A 351 10.27 8.18 3.25
CA PHE A 351 9.92 6.83 2.77
C PHE A 351 11.07 5.83 2.94
N PHE A 352 12.32 6.30 2.88
CA PHE A 352 13.48 5.49 3.24
C PHE A 352 13.41 5.07 4.71
N ALA A 353 13.08 5.98 5.63
CA ALA A 353 12.88 5.66 7.03
C ALA A 353 11.76 4.64 7.26
N ILE A 354 10.65 4.71 6.51
CA ILE A 354 9.60 3.68 6.55
C ILE A 354 10.19 2.30 6.22
N SER A 355 11.00 2.20 5.17
CA SER A 355 11.61 0.94 4.72
C SER A 355 12.58 0.38 5.78
N VAL A 356 13.42 1.24 6.35
CA VAL A 356 14.35 0.90 7.44
C VAL A 356 13.61 0.43 8.70
N ILE A 357 12.52 1.10 9.06
CA ILE A 357 11.71 0.72 10.24
C ILE A 357 10.99 -0.61 9.99
N LEU A 358 10.37 -0.81 8.83
CA LEU A 358 9.71 -2.07 8.50
C LEU A 358 10.70 -3.24 8.59
N HIS A 359 11.90 -3.07 8.03
CA HIS A 359 12.96 -4.07 8.08
C HIS A 359 13.49 -4.28 9.50
N GLY A 360 13.88 -3.21 10.21
CA GLY A 360 14.41 -3.34 11.55
C GLY A 360 13.42 -3.98 12.53
N VAL A 361 12.12 -3.70 12.41
CA VAL A 361 11.07 -4.34 13.21
C VAL A 361 10.84 -5.80 12.79
N TRP A 362 11.04 -6.13 11.51
CA TRP A 362 10.96 -7.50 11.00
C TRP A 362 12.00 -8.42 11.67
N ASP A 363 13.24 -7.95 11.74
CA ASP A 363 14.38 -8.66 12.33
C ASP A 363 14.39 -8.59 13.87
N CYS A 364 13.67 -7.63 14.43
CA CYS A 364 13.56 -7.49 15.86
C CYS A 364 12.95 -8.74 16.50
N PRO A 365 13.47 -9.22 17.65
CA PRO A 365 12.89 -10.33 18.41
C PRO A 365 11.58 -9.95 19.12
N LEU A 366 10.82 -9.00 18.58
CA LEU A 366 9.47 -8.68 18.98
C LEU A 366 8.54 -9.82 18.59
N GLN A 367 7.60 -10.14 19.48
CA GLN A 367 6.51 -11.08 19.22
C GLN A 367 5.20 -10.44 19.67
N PHE A 368 4.26 -10.31 18.75
CA PHE A 368 2.89 -9.92 19.04
C PHE A 368 1.96 -10.64 18.07
N LEU A 369 0.74 -10.96 18.52
CA LEU A 369 -0.24 -11.72 17.75
C LEU A 369 0.28 -13.11 17.28
N GLY A 370 1.05 -13.79 18.14
CA GLY A 370 1.63 -15.11 17.87
C GLY A 370 2.94 -15.07 17.08
N ALA A 371 3.39 -16.23 16.59
CA ALA A 371 4.66 -16.37 15.88
C ALA A 371 4.73 -15.59 14.55
N TYR A 372 3.59 -15.48 13.85
CA TYR A 372 3.52 -14.85 12.53
C TYR A 372 2.78 -13.51 12.49
N GLY A 373 2.15 -13.11 13.60
CA GLY A 373 1.31 -11.91 13.64
C GLY A 373 2.06 -10.63 13.29
N LYS A 374 3.31 -10.51 13.73
CA LYS A 374 4.17 -9.37 13.38
C LYS A 374 4.37 -9.23 11.87
N TYR A 375 4.66 -10.35 11.19
CA TYR A 375 4.94 -10.36 9.75
C TYR A 375 3.70 -9.97 8.97
N ILE A 376 2.52 -10.48 9.36
CA ILE A 376 1.26 -10.11 8.72
C ILE A 376 1.02 -8.60 8.81
N VAL A 377 1.19 -8.00 10.00
CA VAL A 377 1.01 -6.56 10.18
C VAL A 377 2.01 -5.75 9.34
N LEU A 378 3.29 -6.12 9.35
CA LEU A 378 4.31 -5.45 8.55
C LEU A 378 4.07 -5.57 7.05
N ILE A 379 3.66 -6.74 6.56
CA ILE A 379 3.28 -6.97 5.16
C ILE A 379 2.13 -6.04 4.78
N VAL A 380 1.06 -5.98 5.59
CA VAL A 380 -0.08 -5.10 5.32
C VAL A 380 0.36 -3.64 5.26
N LEU A 381 1.15 -3.17 6.23
CA LEU A 381 1.66 -1.80 6.24
C LEU A 381 2.53 -1.49 5.01
N ALA A 382 3.44 -2.39 4.63
CA ALA A 382 4.27 -2.25 3.44
C ALA A 382 3.44 -2.14 2.15
N TRP A 383 2.39 -2.96 2.02
CA TRP A 383 1.50 -2.93 0.86
C TRP A 383 0.60 -1.70 0.83
N VAL A 384 0.14 -1.18 1.97
CA VAL A 384 -0.59 0.10 2.03
C VAL A 384 0.25 1.24 1.46
N VAL A 385 1.54 1.30 1.84
CA VAL A 385 2.48 2.31 1.32
C VAL A 385 2.69 2.11 -0.18
N THR A 386 2.98 0.88 -0.61
CA THR A 386 3.21 0.52 -2.02
C THR A 386 2.02 0.85 -2.91
N LEU A 387 0.80 0.46 -2.53
CA LEU A 387 -0.41 0.74 -3.31
C LEU A 387 -0.67 2.24 -3.41
N THR A 388 -0.36 2.99 -2.36
CA THR A 388 -0.43 4.44 -2.39
C THR A 388 0.57 5.02 -3.40
N LEU A 389 1.82 4.55 -3.38
CA LEU A 389 2.87 4.98 -4.32
C LEU A 389 2.55 4.61 -5.78
N ILE A 390 1.92 3.46 -6.02
CA ILE A 390 1.42 3.09 -7.35
C ILE A 390 0.37 4.10 -7.82
N SER A 391 -0.61 4.41 -6.95
CA SER A 391 -1.64 5.41 -7.25
C SER A 391 -1.03 6.80 -7.51
N SER A 392 -0.09 7.24 -6.68
CA SER A 392 0.64 8.50 -6.86
C SER A 392 1.44 8.51 -8.16
N GLY A 393 2.08 7.40 -8.54
CA GLY A 393 2.81 7.28 -9.79
C GLY A 393 1.92 7.38 -11.03
N LEU A 394 0.74 6.77 -11.01
CA LEU A 394 -0.24 6.93 -12.08
C LEU A 394 -0.71 8.39 -12.20
N LYS A 395 -0.98 9.06 -11.08
CA LYS A 395 -1.32 10.50 -11.06
C LYS A 395 -0.19 11.37 -11.61
N GLN A 396 1.05 11.09 -11.22
CA GLN A 396 2.23 11.81 -11.70
C GLN A 396 2.30 11.73 -13.24
N ILE A 397 2.05 10.56 -13.81
CA ILE A 397 2.02 10.36 -15.27
C ILE A 397 0.91 11.21 -15.91
N THR A 398 -0.31 11.19 -15.37
CA THR A 398 -1.43 12.04 -15.87
C THR A 398 -1.05 13.51 -15.86
N ARG A 399 -0.45 13.98 -14.76
CA ARG A 399 -0.06 15.38 -14.59
C ARG A 399 1.00 15.80 -15.61
N LEU A 400 2.03 14.98 -15.80
CA LEU A 400 3.08 15.24 -16.78
C LEU A 400 2.56 15.23 -18.22
N ALA A 401 1.63 14.31 -18.54
CA ALA A 401 0.98 14.26 -19.84
C ALA A 401 0.13 15.52 -20.11
N GLN A 402 -0.60 16.02 -19.11
CA GLN A 402 -1.39 17.25 -19.23
C GLN A 402 -0.52 18.51 -19.38
N GLN A 403 0.58 18.61 -18.63
CA GLN A 403 1.50 19.75 -18.73
C GLN A 403 2.08 19.89 -20.15
N LYS A 404 2.55 18.79 -20.74
CA LYS A 404 3.06 18.79 -22.13
C LYS A 404 1.98 18.97 -23.20
N GLY A 405 0.75 18.53 -22.93
CA GLY A 405 -0.38 18.81 -23.81
C GLY A 405 -0.68 20.31 -23.93
N ASN A 406 -0.52 21.05 -22.83
CA ASN A 406 -0.74 22.49 -22.78
C ASN A 406 0.45 23.30 -23.33
N GLU A 407 1.67 22.77 -23.31
CA GLU A 407 2.86 23.44 -23.90
C GLU A 407 2.93 23.31 -25.44
N ASN A 408 2.22 22.34 -26.01
CA ASN A 408 2.15 22.10 -27.46
C ASN A 408 0.93 22.75 -28.14
N GLN A 409 0.10 23.48 -27.39
CA GLN A 409 -0.95 24.37 -27.88
C GLN A 409 -0.47 25.82 -27.82
#